data_AF-A0A1Q8AUM6-F1
#
_entry.id   AF-A0A1Q8AUM6-F1
#
_cell.length_a   1.000
_cell.length_b   1.000
_cell.length_c   1.000
_cell.angle_alpha   90.00
_cell.angle_beta   90.00
_cell.angle_gamma   90.00
#
_symmetry.space_group_name_H-M   'P 1'
#
loop_
_entity.id
_entity.type
_entity.pdbx_description
1 polymer ?
#
loop_
_entity_poly.entity_id
_entity_poly.type
_entity_poly.pdbx_seq_one_letter_code
_entity_poly.pdbx_strand_id
1 'polypeptide(L)'
;MFEQIRRGWFLALAVALAPQPTIAQAPRTQVSSAQQEESAREGWQKVPEIFEAMAVRPGAIVADVGAGGGFLTVRLARAVGPTGRVIAVDVSARELERLRTRLDQDGLTNVETVTGDADNPRLPSASLDAAVIVNAYHEMVDYQAMLHHLRSALKPDGRLVIVEPISEKRRAASREQQVGVHEIAVRFVEQEARDAGFRIQRLQDPFTTRSDVVEWLLVGVPDPLALTQGAICPLPPKASVSSAPPANDDETEISNPDLRIAFDSFKKRRAEGTIVVVDVRTEGEFLAGHVPGAIWIPLSTVTTQVAELRARGKPVITYCS
;
A
#
# COMPACT_ATOMS: atom_id res chain seq x y z
N MET A 1 -16.12 99.29 -52.30
CA MET A 1 -17.32 98.52 -52.70
C MET A 1 -16.87 97.08 -52.85
N PHE A 2 -17.29 96.23 -51.90
CA PHE A 2 -17.25 94.76 -51.85
C PHE A 2 -16.09 94.01 -52.54
N GLU A 3 -15.28 93.28 -51.77
CA GLU A 3 -15.33 91.81 -51.84
C GLU A 3 -14.60 91.15 -50.66
N GLN A 4 -15.21 90.07 -50.20
CA GLN A 4 -15.02 89.37 -48.94
C GLN A 4 -14.29 88.07 -49.25
N ILE A 5 -13.08 87.86 -48.72
CA ILE A 5 -12.39 86.56 -48.85
C ILE A 5 -12.15 85.96 -47.46
N ARG A 6 -12.66 84.72 -47.33
CA ARG A 6 -12.81 83.89 -46.14
C ARG A 6 -11.47 83.60 -45.45
N ARG A 7 -11.41 83.86 -44.14
CA ARG A 7 -10.39 83.29 -43.23
C ARG A 7 -10.76 81.83 -42.94
N GLY A 8 -10.09 80.89 -43.61
CA GLY A 8 -10.06 79.48 -43.20
C GLY A 8 -8.90 79.25 -42.23
N TRP A 9 -9.20 78.95 -40.97
CA TRP A 9 -8.21 78.48 -40.01
C TRP A 9 -8.04 76.96 -40.20
N PHE A 10 -6.86 76.52 -40.63
CA PHE A 10 -6.47 75.11 -40.57
C PHE A 10 -6.00 74.79 -39.15
N LEU A 11 -6.80 74.05 -38.39
CA LEU A 11 -6.38 73.44 -37.13
C LEU A 11 -5.61 72.15 -37.49
N ALA A 12 -4.29 72.17 -37.33
CA ALA A 12 -3.48 70.94 -37.37
C ALA A 12 -3.67 70.18 -36.05
N LEU A 13 -4.48 69.12 -36.07
CA LEU A 13 -4.64 68.21 -34.94
C LEU A 13 -3.41 67.27 -34.89
N ALA A 14 -2.42 67.60 -34.08
CA ALA A 14 -1.33 66.69 -33.76
C ALA A 14 -1.87 65.58 -32.83
N VAL A 15 -2.14 64.40 -33.38
CA VAL A 15 -2.45 63.20 -32.59
C VAL A 15 -1.13 62.71 -31.99
N ALA A 16 -0.92 62.98 -30.70
CA ALA A 16 0.15 62.35 -29.95
C ALA A 16 -0.17 60.85 -29.80
N LEU A 17 0.63 60.00 -30.45
CA LEU A 17 0.63 58.56 -30.21
C LEU A 17 1.13 58.31 -28.79
N ALA A 18 0.20 58.08 -27.86
CA ALA A 18 0.54 57.56 -26.55
C ALA A 18 1.17 56.15 -26.71
N PRO A 19 2.28 55.84 -26.00
CA PRO A 19 2.85 54.51 -26.02
C PRO A 19 1.80 53.52 -25.47
N GLN A 20 1.54 52.45 -26.24
CA GLN A 20 0.68 51.36 -25.80
C GLN A 20 1.26 50.76 -24.51
N PRO A 21 0.43 50.47 -23.49
CA PRO A 21 0.92 49.77 -22.32
C PRO A 21 1.41 48.39 -22.76
N THR A 22 2.70 48.13 -22.56
CA THR A 22 3.27 46.80 -22.72
C THR A 22 2.53 45.87 -21.78
N ILE A 23 1.66 45.01 -22.29
CA ILE A 23 1.12 43.89 -21.52
C ILE A 23 2.33 43.02 -21.20
N ALA A 24 2.83 43.14 -19.97
CA ALA A 24 3.82 42.23 -19.45
C ALA A 24 3.22 40.82 -19.54
N GLN A 25 3.78 40.00 -20.43
CA GLN A 25 3.45 38.58 -20.46
C GLN A 25 3.79 38.02 -19.08
N ALA A 26 2.78 37.53 -18.36
CA ALA A 26 3.00 36.80 -17.12
C ALA A 26 4.04 35.71 -17.40
N PRO A 27 5.04 35.51 -16.51
CA PRO A 27 6.06 34.51 -16.74
C PRO A 27 5.37 33.15 -16.91
N ARG A 28 5.58 32.51 -18.08
CA ARG A 28 5.21 31.11 -18.29
C ARG A 28 6.01 30.31 -17.27
N THR A 29 5.37 29.90 -16.18
CA THR A 29 5.95 28.95 -15.22
C THR A 29 6.31 27.68 -15.99
N GLN A 30 7.62 27.44 -16.14
CA GLN A 30 8.12 26.16 -16.60
C GLN A 30 7.73 25.11 -15.54
N VAL A 31 6.69 24.33 -15.83
CA VAL A 31 6.30 23.18 -15.00
C VAL A 31 7.47 22.19 -15.05
N SER A 32 8.02 21.83 -13.88
CA SER A 32 9.18 20.93 -13.82
C SER A 32 8.82 19.54 -14.35
N SER A 33 9.81 18.76 -14.81
CA SER A 33 9.58 17.39 -15.30
C SER A 33 8.88 16.51 -14.26
N ALA A 34 9.24 16.65 -12.98
CA ALA A 34 8.60 15.94 -11.87
C ALA A 34 7.11 16.30 -11.71
N GLN A 35 6.75 17.58 -11.86
CA GLN A 35 5.35 18.02 -11.81
C GLN A 35 4.53 17.48 -12.99
N GLN A 36 5.16 17.36 -14.16
CA GLN A 36 4.51 16.75 -15.34
C GLN A 36 4.28 15.25 -15.14
N GLU A 37 5.27 14.53 -14.62
CA GLU A 37 5.15 13.10 -14.29
C GLU A 37 4.07 12.84 -13.25
N GLU A 38 3.99 13.66 -12.21
CA GLU A 38 2.95 13.57 -11.20
C GLU A 38 1.55 13.90 -11.74
N SER A 39 1.43 14.92 -12.60
CA SER A 39 0.15 15.26 -13.24
C SER A 39 -0.31 14.13 -14.17
N ALA A 40 0.60 13.52 -14.92
CA ALA A 40 0.32 12.33 -15.71
C ALA A 40 -0.16 11.18 -14.80
N ARG A 41 0.53 10.94 -13.67
CA ARG A 41 0.13 9.94 -12.67
C ARG A 41 -1.26 10.19 -12.09
N GLU A 42 -1.55 11.42 -11.76
CA GLU A 42 -2.85 11.81 -11.21
C GLU A 42 -4.00 11.49 -12.17
N GLY A 43 -3.80 11.78 -13.46
CA GLY A 43 -4.77 11.47 -14.50
C GLY A 43 -4.95 9.97 -14.74
N TRP A 44 -3.86 9.23 -14.98
CA TRP A 44 -4.00 7.80 -15.31
C TRP A 44 -4.41 6.94 -14.11
N GLN A 45 -4.02 7.31 -12.88
CA GLN A 45 -4.37 6.57 -11.65
C GLN A 45 -5.77 6.94 -11.13
N LYS A 46 -6.48 7.85 -11.81
CA LYS A 46 -7.85 8.26 -11.47
C LYS A 46 -7.97 8.67 -10.01
N VAL A 47 -7.07 9.56 -9.57
CA VAL A 47 -7.02 10.02 -8.17
C VAL A 47 -8.36 10.60 -7.69
N PRO A 48 -9.11 11.39 -8.48
CA PRO A 48 -10.44 11.85 -8.07
C PRO A 48 -11.39 10.71 -7.71
N GLU A 49 -11.39 9.62 -8.48
CA GLU A 49 -12.23 8.45 -8.25
C GLU A 49 -11.77 7.63 -7.04
N ILE A 50 -10.46 7.60 -6.74
CA ILE A 50 -9.94 7.04 -5.47
C ILE A 50 -10.49 7.85 -4.29
N PHE A 51 -10.48 9.18 -4.37
CA PHE A 51 -10.98 10.05 -3.30
C PHE A 51 -12.51 9.92 -3.12
N GLU A 52 -13.24 9.73 -4.21
CA GLU A 52 -14.67 9.41 -4.18
C GLU A 52 -14.92 8.05 -3.49
N ALA A 53 -14.13 7.02 -3.83
CA ALA A 53 -14.23 5.71 -3.20
C ALA A 53 -13.97 5.78 -1.69
N MET A 54 -13.02 6.62 -1.27
CA MET A 54 -12.73 6.91 0.14
C MET A 54 -13.80 7.79 0.81
N ALA A 55 -14.70 8.43 0.06
CA ALA A 55 -15.61 9.48 0.54
C ALA A 55 -14.88 10.64 1.25
N VAL A 56 -13.73 11.06 0.70
CA VAL A 56 -12.96 12.19 1.23
C VAL A 56 -13.81 13.45 1.21
N ARG A 57 -13.77 14.18 2.32
CA ARG A 57 -14.47 15.46 2.51
C ARG A 57 -13.62 16.40 3.37
N PRO A 58 -13.84 17.73 3.29
CA PRO A 58 -13.21 18.66 4.21
C PRO A 58 -13.44 18.26 5.67
N GLY A 59 -12.39 18.32 6.49
CA GLY A 59 -12.42 17.92 7.90
C GLY A 59 -12.30 16.42 8.17
N ALA A 60 -12.18 15.57 7.15
CA ALA A 60 -11.99 14.14 7.34
C ALA A 60 -10.59 13.82 7.92
N ILE A 61 -10.51 12.74 8.69
CA ILE A 61 -9.25 12.14 9.13
C ILE A 61 -9.02 10.88 8.30
N VAL A 62 -7.96 10.87 7.49
CA VAL A 62 -7.66 9.77 6.57
C VAL A 62 -6.24 9.25 6.75
N ALA A 63 -5.99 7.99 6.44
CA ALA A 63 -4.64 7.41 6.42
C ALA A 63 -4.21 7.01 5.01
N ASP A 64 -2.95 7.32 4.66
CA ASP A 64 -2.25 6.84 3.46
C ASP A 64 -1.21 5.83 3.90
N VAL A 65 -1.44 4.55 3.64
CA VAL A 65 -0.63 3.43 4.17
C VAL A 65 0.23 2.86 3.04
N GLY A 66 1.55 2.91 3.22
CA GLY A 66 2.51 2.81 2.12
C GLY A 66 2.69 4.16 1.42
N ALA A 67 2.76 5.24 2.20
CA ALA A 67 2.74 6.61 1.68
C ALA A 67 3.92 6.95 0.76
N GLY A 68 5.06 6.26 0.91
CA GLY A 68 6.29 6.51 0.16
C GLY A 68 6.69 7.99 0.17
N GLY A 69 7.10 8.50 -1.00
CA GLY A 69 7.42 9.91 -1.21
C GLY A 69 6.21 10.87 -1.22
N GLY A 70 5.02 10.42 -0.84
CA GLY A 70 3.87 11.27 -0.54
C GLY A 70 3.01 11.69 -1.72
N PHE A 71 3.07 10.98 -2.85
CA PHE A 71 2.29 11.34 -4.05
C PHE A 71 0.80 11.51 -3.74
N LEU A 72 0.19 10.55 -3.04
CA LEU A 72 -1.21 10.59 -2.66
C LEU A 72 -1.43 11.44 -1.41
N THR A 73 -0.54 11.31 -0.41
CA THR A 73 -0.54 12.09 0.83
C THR A 73 -0.74 13.59 0.61
N VAL A 74 0.04 14.25 -0.26
CA VAL A 74 -0.07 15.70 -0.46
C VAL A 74 -1.40 16.11 -1.12
N ARG A 75 -1.97 15.22 -1.94
CA ARG A 75 -3.26 15.44 -2.60
C ARG A 75 -4.40 15.25 -1.60
N LEU A 76 -4.31 14.22 -0.75
CA LEU A 76 -5.22 14.01 0.37
C LEU A 76 -5.20 15.19 1.33
N ALA A 77 -4.02 15.70 1.67
CA ALA A 77 -3.85 16.84 2.57
C ALA A 77 -4.59 18.08 2.07
N ARG A 78 -4.51 18.35 0.76
CA ARG A 78 -5.28 19.42 0.12
C ARG A 78 -6.79 19.14 0.10
N ALA A 79 -7.19 17.89 -0.18
CA ALA A 79 -8.60 17.50 -0.28
C ALA A 79 -9.36 17.51 1.06
N VAL A 80 -8.73 17.08 2.15
CA VAL A 80 -9.33 17.15 3.50
C VAL A 80 -9.31 18.57 4.08
N GLY A 81 -8.51 19.46 3.49
CA GLY A 81 -8.43 20.87 3.90
C GLY A 81 -7.80 21.08 5.29
N PRO A 82 -7.70 22.34 5.74
CA PRO A 82 -6.97 22.73 6.95
C PRO A 82 -7.58 22.22 8.25
N THR A 83 -8.85 21.82 8.25
CA THR A 83 -9.53 21.23 9.41
C THR A 83 -9.51 19.70 9.40
N GLY A 84 -9.07 19.08 8.31
CA GLY A 84 -8.86 17.65 8.21
C GLY A 84 -7.44 17.25 8.57
N ARG A 85 -7.16 15.94 8.55
CA ARG A 85 -5.83 15.39 8.86
C ARG A 85 -5.54 14.20 7.98
N VAL A 86 -4.30 14.09 7.50
CA VAL A 86 -3.76 12.89 6.86
C VAL A 86 -2.73 12.26 7.77
N ILE A 87 -2.83 10.95 8.01
CA ILE A 87 -1.79 10.17 8.67
C ILE A 87 -1.08 9.33 7.61
N ALA A 88 0.13 9.73 7.24
CA ALA A 88 0.96 9.05 6.26
C ALA A 88 1.83 8.00 6.97
N VAL A 89 1.60 6.73 6.64
CA VAL A 89 2.26 5.58 7.26
C VAL A 89 3.21 4.95 6.24
N ASP A 90 4.45 4.72 6.66
CA ASP A 90 5.41 3.93 5.89
C ASP A 90 6.38 3.21 6.83
N VAL A 91 6.93 2.07 6.40
CA VAL A 91 7.96 1.33 7.15
C VAL A 91 9.34 1.95 6.95
N SER A 92 9.55 2.66 5.83
CA SER A 92 10.82 3.27 5.46
C SER A 92 10.97 4.65 6.07
N ALA A 93 11.84 4.77 7.08
CA ALA A 93 12.21 6.06 7.66
C ALA A 93 12.76 7.05 6.60
N ARG A 94 13.41 6.54 5.56
CA ARG A 94 13.94 7.34 4.44
C ARG A 94 12.82 7.96 3.61
N GLU A 95 11.77 7.21 3.30
CA GLU A 95 10.62 7.74 2.55
C GLU A 95 9.86 8.77 3.38
N LEU A 96 9.66 8.51 4.67
CA LEU A 96 9.04 9.47 5.58
C LEU A 96 9.84 10.78 5.67
N GLU A 97 11.17 10.73 5.65
CA GLU A 97 12.00 11.94 5.67
C GLU A 97 11.87 12.75 4.37
N ARG A 98 11.83 12.06 3.21
CA ARG A 98 11.54 12.70 1.92
C ARG A 98 10.16 13.34 1.92
N LEU A 99 9.17 12.64 2.48
CA LEU A 99 7.81 13.14 2.61
C LEU A 99 7.76 14.38 3.51
N ARG A 100 8.43 14.39 4.67
CA ARG A 100 8.51 15.58 5.54
C ARG A 100 9.09 16.79 4.82
N THR A 101 10.23 16.59 4.13
CA THR A 101 10.85 17.64 3.32
C THR A 101 9.87 18.20 2.28
N ARG A 102 9.10 17.33 1.62
CA ARG A 102 8.09 17.72 0.65
C ARG A 102 6.93 18.47 1.30
N LEU A 103 6.44 18.02 2.45
CA LEU A 103 5.36 18.68 3.20
C LEU A 103 5.74 20.10 3.59
N ASP A 104 6.97 20.29 4.05
CA ASP A 104 7.51 21.61 4.41
C ASP A 104 7.60 22.53 3.19
N GLN A 105 8.07 22.00 2.04
CA GLN A 105 8.15 22.74 0.78
C GLN A 105 6.76 23.14 0.25
N ASP A 106 5.77 22.26 0.41
CA ASP A 106 4.39 22.49 -0.02
C ASP A 106 3.56 23.28 1.01
N GLY A 107 4.12 23.59 2.20
CA GLY A 107 3.44 24.29 3.29
C GLY A 107 2.26 23.52 3.90
N LEU A 108 2.29 22.19 3.83
CA LEU A 108 1.20 21.31 4.30
C LEU A 108 1.41 20.93 5.76
N THR A 109 0.63 21.54 6.66
CA THR A 109 0.75 21.35 8.11
C THR A 109 -0.25 20.35 8.69
N ASN A 110 -1.17 19.84 7.87
CA ASN A 110 -2.24 18.92 8.28
C ASN A 110 -1.91 17.44 8.00
N VAL A 111 -0.61 17.11 7.92
CA VAL A 111 -0.12 15.75 7.71
C VAL A 111 0.75 15.33 8.88
N GLU A 112 0.44 14.17 9.45
CA GLU A 112 1.29 13.47 10.42
C GLU A 112 1.99 12.30 9.71
N THR A 113 3.28 12.12 9.99
CA THR A 113 4.04 10.95 9.51
C THR A 113 4.19 9.94 10.63
N VAL A 114 3.89 8.67 10.37
CA VAL A 114 3.99 7.58 11.33
C VAL A 114 4.86 6.49 10.74
N THR A 115 5.87 6.06 11.50
CA THR A 115 6.65 4.86 11.17
C THR A 115 5.88 3.64 11.64
N GLY A 116 5.29 2.91 10.68
CA GLY A 116 4.63 1.63 10.92
C GLY A 116 5.63 0.47 10.97
N ASP A 117 5.12 -0.71 11.30
CA ASP A 117 5.80 -2.00 11.19
C ASP A 117 5.21 -2.82 10.02
N ALA A 118 5.85 -3.93 9.66
CA ALA A 118 5.35 -4.85 8.64
C ALA A 118 3.92 -5.37 8.94
N ASP A 119 3.56 -5.44 10.23
CA ASP A 119 2.30 -6.01 10.71
C ASP A 119 1.34 -4.98 11.33
N ASN A 120 1.77 -3.73 11.53
CA ASN A 120 1.01 -2.76 12.31
C ASN A 120 1.24 -1.31 11.81
N PRO A 121 0.20 -0.61 11.35
CA PRO A 121 0.33 0.75 10.84
C PRO A 121 0.44 1.80 11.96
N ARG A 122 0.33 1.39 13.23
CA ARG A 122 0.36 2.22 14.45
C ARG A 122 -0.64 3.37 14.44
N LEU A 123 -1.80 3.12 13.84
CA LEU A 123 -2.89 4.08 13.73
C LEU A 123 -3.77 4.07 14.98
N PRO A 124 -4.30 5.23 15.40
CA PRO A 124 -5.26 5.31 16.50
C PRO A 124 -6.55 4.55 16.18
N SER A 125 -7.10 3.88 17.19
CA SER A 125 -8.34 3.10 17.07
C SER A 125 -9.57 3.99 16.86
N ALA A 126 -10.52 3.54 16.03
CA ALA A 126 -11.83 4.13 15.77
C ALA A 126 -11.84 5.63 15.41
N SER A 127 -10.78 6.12 14.75
CA SER A 127 -10.59 7.55 14.47
C SER A 127 -10.67 7.93 12.99
N LEU A 128 -10.49 6.97 12.07
CA LEU A 128 -10.33 7.26 10.64
C LEU A 128 -11.67 7.21 9.90
N ASP A 129 -11.94 8.24 9.10
CA ASP A 129 -13.02 8.25 8.10
C ASP A 129 -12.66 7.35 6.90
N ALA A 130 -11.38 7.28 6.53
CA ALA A 130 -10.89 6.35 5.51
C ALA A 130 -9.42 5.98 5.68
N ALA A 131 -9.02 4.83 5.16
CA ALA A 131 -7.64 4.41 4.98
C ALA A 131 -7.45 3.94 3.53
N VAL A 132 -6.34 4.30 2.91
CA VAL A 132 -6.03 3.93 1.54
C VAL A 132 -4.67 3.26 1.44
N ILE A 133 -4.59 2.22 0.60
CA ILE A 133 -3.37 1.52 0.21
C ILE A 133 -3.34 1.51 -1.31
N VAL A 134 -2.34 2.13 -1.93
CA VAL A 134 -2.19 2.18 -3.39
C VAL A 134 -0.81 1.66 -3.75
N ASN A 135 -0.77 0.53 -4.46
CA ASN A 135 0.44 -0.12 -4.98
C ASN A 135 1.46 -0.44 -3.86
N ALA A 136 0.97 -0.91 -2.72
CA ALA A 136 1.79 -1.23 -1.54
C ALA A 136 1.30 -2.48 -0.79
N TYR A 137 0.06 -2.92 -0.99
CA TYR A 137 -0.51 -4.10 -0.32
C TYR A 137 0.25 -5.38 -0.69
N HIS A 138 0.72 -5.51 -1.94
CA HIS A 138 1.51 -6.65 -2.37
C HIS A 138 2.86 -6.79 -1.64
N GLU A 139 3.35 -5.72 -0.98
CA GLU A 139 4.58 -5.73 -0.19
C GLU A 139 4.34 -6.14 1.28
N MET A 140 3.07 -6.24 1.70
CA MET A 140 2.71 -6.56 3.09
C MET A 140 2.84 -8.07 3.34
N VAL A 141 3.87 -8.46 4.08
CA VAL A 141 4.10 -9.85 4.49
C VAL A 141 3.07 -10.30 5.52
N ASP A 142 2.81 -9.47 6.54
CA ASP A 142 1.84 -9.72 7.61
C ASP A 142 0.49 -9.03 7.36
N TYR A 143 -0.02 -9.14 6.13
CA TYR A 143 -1.22 -8.45 5.66
C TYR A 143 -2.47 -8.71 6.53
N GLN A 144 -2.60 -9.91 7.12
CA GLN A 144 -3.71 -10.22 8.02
C GLN A 144 -3.67 -9.29 9.25
N ALA A 145 -2.50 -9.17 9.88
CA ALA A 145 -2.32 -8.29 11.03
C ALA A 145 -2.55 -6.82 10.69
N MET A 146 -1.99 -6.40 9.55
CA MET A 146 -2.21 -5.06 9.00
C MET A 146 -3.70 -4.77 8.83
N LEU A 147 -4.46 -5.66 8.18
CA LEU A 147 -5.90 -5.48 7.94
C LEU A 147 -6.70 -5.43 9.24
N HIS A 148 -6.38 -6.23 10.26
CA HIS A 148 -7.05 -6.14 11.57
C HIS A 148 -6.79 -4.80 12.26
N HIS A 149 -5.56 -4.30 12.22
CA HIS A 149 -5.23 -3.00 12.78
C HIS A 149 -5.92 -1.87 12.01
N LEU A 150 -5.98 -1.96 10.68
CA LEU A 150 -6.72 -1.00 9.85
C LEU A 150 -8.21 -1.02 10.15
N ARG A 151 -8.82 -2.20 10.28
CA ARG A 151 -10.23 -2.31 10.69
C ARG A 151 -10.46 -1.65 12.05
N SER A 152 -9.54 -1.85 12.98
CA SER A 152 -9.63 -1.28 14.33
C SER A 152 -9.43 0.23 14.35
N ALA A 153 -8.66 0.78 13.40
CA ALA A 153 -8.43 2.21 13.24
C ALA A 153 -9.59 2.97 12.58
N LEU A 154 -10.37 2.29 11.74
CA LEU A 154 -11.52 2.85 11.06
C LEU A 154 -12.70 3.08 12.01
N LYS A 155 -13.44 4.17 11.78
CA LYS A 155 -14.79 4.35 12.34
C LYS A 155 -15.72 3.26 11.81
N PRO A 156 -16.88 2.99 12.46
CA PRO A 156 -17.84 1.98 12.00
C PRO A 156 -18.30 2.15 10.55
N ASP A 157 -18.37 3.39 10.06
CA ASP A 157 -18.73 3.77 8.69
C ASP A 157 -17.51 4.13 7.82
N GLY A 158 -16.30 3.99 8.36
CA GLY A 158 -15.05 4.27 7.69
C GLY A 158 -14.76 3.30 6.56
N ARG A 159 -13.95 3.74 5.58
CA ARG A 159 -13.66 2.96 4.37
C ARG A 159 -12.20 2.56 4.28
N LEU A 160 -11.93 1.30 3.99
CA LEU A 160 -10.65 0.82 3.48
C LEU A 160 -10.72 0.81 1.95
N VAL A 161 -9.82 1.54 1.30
CA VAL A 161 -9.68 1.53 -0.16
C VAL A 161 -8.34 0.94 -0.54
N ILE A 162 -8.34 -0.10 -1.39
CA ILE A 162 -7.12 -0.73 -1.89
C ILE A 162 -7.11 -0.64 -3.41
N VAL A 163 -5.99 -0.20 -3.97
CA VAL A 163 -5.74 -0.19 -5.42
C VAL A 163 -4.41 -0.88 -5.69
N GLU A 164 -4.43 -1.91 -6.53
CA GLU A 164 -3.24 -2.72 -6.80
C GLU A 164 -3.18 -3.16 -8.27
N PRO A 165 -1.96 -3.34 -8.81
CA PRO A 165 -1.76 -3.80 -10.16
C PRO A 165 -1.82 -5.34 -10.26
N ILE A 166 -2.33 -5.81 -11.40
CA ILE A 166 -2.21 -7.21 -11.82
C ILE A 166 -2.14 -7.27 -13.34
N SER A 167 -1.20 -8.05 -13.87
CA SER A 167 -1.18 -8.38 -15.29
C SER A 167 -2.12 -9.56 -15.59
N GLU A 168 -2.79 -9.49 -16.73
CA GLU A 168 -3.76 -10.53 -17.15
C GLU A 168 -3.15 -11.93 -17.14
N LYS A 169 -1.90 -12.06 -17.61
CA LYS A 169 -1.15 -13.34 -17.65
C LYS A 169 -0.84 -13.94 -16.28
N ARG A 170 -0.79 -13.12 -15.23
CA ARG A 170 -0.49 -13.58 -13.85
C ARG A 170 -1.72 -13.71 -12.98
N ARG A 171 -2.90 -13.36 -13.48
CA ARG A 171 -4.15 -13.53 -12.72
C ARG A 171 -4.26 -14.93 -12.18
N ALA A 172 -4.01 -16.00 -12.93
CA ALA A 172 -4.15 -17.37 -12.42
C ALA A 172 -3.00 -17.86 -11.51
N ALA A 173 -1.92 -17.11 -11.36
CA ALA A 173 -0.76 -17.51 -10.56
C ALA A 173 -1.06 -17.55 -9.06
N SER A 174 -0.19 -18.22 -8.30
CA SER A 174 -0.26 -18.21 -6.84
C SER A 174 0.00 -16.81 -6.28
N ARG A 175 -0.44 -16.56 -5.04
CA ARG A 175 -0.20 -15.28 -4.35
C ARG A 175 1.29 -14.96 -4.30
N GLU A 176 2.12 -15.94 -3.94
CA GLU A 176 3.58 -15.81 -3.85
C GLU A 176 4.21 -15.38 -5.18
N GLN A 177 3.84 -16.05 -6.27
CA GLN A 177 4.32 -15.69 -7.61
C GLN A 177 3.90 -14.29 -8.05
N GLN A 178 2.74 -13.80 -7.59
CA GLN A 178 2.27 -12.44 -7.89
C GLN A 178 3.07 -11.40 -7.09
N VAL A 179 3.17 -11.57 -5.77
CA VAL A 179 3.87 -10.60 -4.91
C VAL A 179 5.37 -10.56 -5.20
N GLY A 180 5.98 -11.68 -5.62
CA GLY A 180 7.38 -11.74 -6.04
C GLY A 180 7.71 -10.90 -7.28
N VAL A 181 6.69 -10.36 -7.97
CA VAL A 181 6.85 -9.41 -9.08
C VAL A 181 6.06 -8.12 -8.87
N HIS A 182 5.75 -7.77 -7.62
CA HIS A 182 5.06 -6.54 -7.23
C HIS A 182 3.66 -6.39 -7.86
N GLU A 183 2.90 -7.49 -7.93
CA GLU A 183 1.50 -7.52 -8.36
C GLU A 183 0.66 -8.33 -7.36
N ILE A 184 -0.65 -8.12 -7.36
CA ILE A 184 -1.57 -8.96 -6.60
C ILE A 184 -2.97 -8.92 -7.22
N ALA A 185 -3.59 -10.08 -7.40
CA ALA A 185 -4.94 -10.20 -7.95
C ALA A 185 -6.00 -9.94 -6.87
N VAL A 186 -7.07 -9.25 -7.26
CA VAL A 186 -8.16 -8.85 -6.34
C VAL A 186 -8.75 -10.01 -5.53
N ARG A 187 -8.84 -11.22 -6.08
CA ARG A 187 -9.41 -12.38 -5.37
C ARG A 187 -8.72 -12.71 -4.05
N PHE A 188 -7.41 -12.44 -3.95
CA PHE A 188 -6.67 -12.69 -2.71
C PHE A 188 -7.04 -11.61 -1.71
N VAL A 189 -6.87 -10.35 -2.07
CA VAL A 189 -7.14 -9.22 -1.19
C VAL A 189 -8.61 -9.15 -0.77
N GLU A 190 -9.54 -9.52 -1.65
CA GLU A 190 -10.96 -9.60 -1.34
C GLU A 190 -11.24 -10.62 -0.23
N GLN A 191 -10.69 -11.83 -0.34
CA GLN A 191 -10.84 -12.87 0.68
C GLN A 191 -10.17 -12.46 1.99
N GLU A 192 -8.93 -11.95 1.90
CA GLU A 192 -8.14 -11.52 3.06
C GLU A 192 -8.84 -10.37 3.83
N ALA A 193 -9.44 -9.42 3.11
CA ALA A 193 -10.24 -8.36 3.72
C ALA A 193 -11.50 -8.92 4.41
N ARG A 194 -12.18 -9.89 3.79
CA ARG A 194 -13.35 -10.55 4.41
C ARG A 194 -12.97 -11.29 5.69
N ASP A 195 -11.88 -12.04 5.66
CA ASP A 195 -11.36 -12.78 6.82
C ASP A 195 -10.95 -11.84 7.96
N ALA A 196 -10.45 -10.66 7.60
CA ALA A 196 -10.15 -9.58 8.55
C ALA A 196 -11.41 -8.88 9.08
N GLY A 197 -12.62 -9.24 8.63
CA GLY A 197 -13.89 -8.68 9.10
C GLY A 197 -14.32 -7.40 8.37
N PHE A 198 -13.95 -7.26 7.09
CA PHE A 198 -14.53 -6.25 6.20
C PHE A 198 -15.64 -6.84 5.34
N ARG A 199 -16.70 -6.07 5.13
CA ARG A 199 -17.65 -6.30 4.05
C ARG A 199 -17.22 -5.50 2.83
N ILE A 200 -17.16 -6.15 1.68
CA ILE A 200 -16.85 -5.49 0.41
C ILE A 200 -18.07 -4.68 -0.05
N GLN A 201 -17.94 -3.36 -0.05
CA GLN A 201 -18.98 -2.42 -0.48
C GLN A 201 -18.93 -2.18 -1.99
N ARG A 202 -17.73 -2.11 -2.56
CA ARG A 202 -17.51 -1.89 -4.00
C ARG A 202 -16.25 -2.64 -4.42
N LEU A 203 -16.30 -3.23 -5.62
CA LEU A 203 -15.16 -3.83 -6.29
C LEU A 203 -15.23 -3.43 -7.76
N GLN A 204 -14.12 -2.96 -8.31
CA GLN A 204 -14.00 -2.57 -9.71
C GLN A 204 -12.69 -3.13 -10.28
N ASP A 205 -12.82 -4.10 -11.18
CA ASP A 205 -11.69 -4.75 -11.84
C ASP A 205 -12.05 -4.94 -13.34
N PRO A 206 -11.43 -4.19 -14.28
CA PRO A 206 -10.37 -3.20 -14.07
C PRO A 206 -10.91 -1.83 -13.59
N PHE A 207 -10.12 -1.14 -12.75
CA PHE A 207 -10.29 0.26 -12.38
C PHE A 207 -9.53 1.19 -13.33
N THR A 208 -8.24 0.90 -13.58
CA THR A 208 -7.42 1.54 -14.62
C THR A 208 -6.79 0.47 -15.53
N THR A 209 -6.31 0.88 -16.70
CA THR A 209 -5.62 -0.02 -17.63
C THR A 209 -4.44 0.71 -18.25
N ARG A 210 -3.25 0.12 -18.13
CA ARG A 210 -2.00 0.61 -18.70
C ARG A 210 -1.30 -0.55 -19.39
N SER A 211 -1.43 -0.61 -20.71
CA SER A 211 -0.87 -1.71 -21.52
C SER A 211 -1.42 -3.08 -21.09
N ASP A 212 -0.57 -4.02 -20.67
CA ASP A 212 -0.95 -5.37 -20.20
C ASP A 212 -1.18 -5.47 -18.69
N VAL A 213 -1.04 -4.35 -17.97
CA VAL A 213 -1.28 -4.24 -16.52
C VAL A 213 -2.57 -3.47 -16.30
N VAL A 214 -3.44 -4.02 -15.47
CA VAL A 214 -4.61 -3.31 -14.96
C VAL A 214 -4.42 -3.03 -13.49
N GLU A 215 -4.97 -1.92 -13.00
CA GLU A 215 -5.20 -1.76 -11.55
C GLU A 215 -6.66 -2.06 -11.27
N TRP A 216 -6.94 -2.75 -10.16
CA TRP A 216 -8.28 -2.92 -9.62
C TRP A 216 -8.46 -2.03 -8.39
N LEU A 217 -9.71 -1.75 -8.03
CA LEU A 217 -10.06 -0.99 -6.83
C LEU A 217 -11.07 -1.77 -5.98
N LEU A 218 -10.80 -1.87 -4.68
CA LEU A 218 -11.67 -2.49 -3.69
C LEU A 218 -11.99 -1.48 -2.58
N VAL A 219 -13.27 -1.43 -2.18
CA VAL A 219 -13.74 -0.67 -1.01
C VAL A 219 -14.32 -1.64 0.01
N GLY A 220 -13.65 -1.77 1.15
CA GLY A 220 -14.10 -2.49 2.33
C GLY A 220 -14.66 -1.53 3.38
N VAL A 221 -15.69 -1.96 4.11
CA VAL A 221 -16.17 -1.28 5.32
C VAL A 221 -16.16 -2.27 6.48
N PRO A 222 -15.85 -1.85 7.72
CA PRO A 222 -15.92 -2.75 8.88
C PRO A 222 -17.27 -3.46 8.94
N ASP A 223 -17.26 -4.79 9.09
CA ASP A 223 -18.49 -5.55 9.27
C ASP A 223 -18.88 -5.55 10.76
N PRO A 224 -20.01 -4.91 11.13
CA PRO A 224 -20.45 -4.87 12.53
C PRO A 224 -20.81 -6.27 13.07
N LEU A 225 -21.15 -7.22 12.20
CA LEU A 225 -21.52 -8.59 12.60
C LEU A 225 -20.31 -9.49 12.83
N ALA A 226 -19.15 -9.16 12.25
CA ALA A 226 -17.94 -9.98 12.36
C ALA A 226 -17.48 -10.13 13.83
N LEU A 227 -17.61 -9.06 14.64
CA LEU A 227 -17.30 -9.10 16.08
C LEU A 227 -18.29 -9.95 16.89
N THR A 228 -19.55 -10.03 16.45
CA THR A 228 -20.61 -10.74 17.17
C THR A 228 -20.68 -12.23 16.87
N GLN A 229 -20.18 -12.66 15.70
CA GLN A 229 -20.30 -14.04 15.23
C GLN A 229 -19.02 -14.86 15.40
N GLY A 230 -17.95 -14.29 15.97
CA GLY A 230 -16.64 -14.94 16.02
C GLY A 230 -16.06 -15.21 14.63
N ALA A 231 -16.55 -14.52 13.59
CA ALA A 231 -16.18 -14.72 12.18
C ALA A 231 -14.86 -14.04 11.79
N ILE A 232 -14.14 -13.51 12.78
CA ILE A 232 -12.87 -12.82 12.59
C ILE A 232 -11.79 -13.86 12.84
N CYS A 233 -10.95 -14.12 11.85
CA CYS A 233 -9.78 -14.96 12.07
C CYS A 233 -8.95 -14.33 13.21
N PRO A 234 -8.66 -15.05 14.31
CA PRO A 234 -7.87 -14.48 15.38
C PRO A 234 -6.51 -14.07 14.85
N LEU A 235 -6.05 -12.87 15.22
CA LEU A 235 -4.65 -12.52 15.05
C LEU A 235 -3.81 -13.62 15.70
N PRO A 236 -2.86 -14.25 15.00
CA PRO A 236 -1.90 -15.09 15.66
C PRO A 236 -1.22 -14.25 16.76
N PRO A 237 -0.99 -14.81 17.96
CA PRO A 237 -0.38 -14.04 19.05
C PRO A 237 0.96 -13.47 18.59
N LYS A 238 1.16 -12.15 18.78
CA LYS A 238 2.50 -11.55 18.62
C LYS A 238 3.45 -12.37 19.47
N ALA A 239 4.46 -12.99 18.83
CA ALA A 239 5.56 -13.59 19.57
C ALA A 239 6.09 -12.52 20.52
N SER A 240 5.98 -12.75 21.83
CA SER A 240 6.53 -11.83 22.82
C SER A 240 8.03 -11.77 22.58
N VAL A 241 8.51 -10.62 22.09
CA VAL A 241 9.94 -10.35 21.96
C VAL A 241 10.47 -10.17 23.38
N SER A 242 10.83 -11.27 24.02
CA SER A 242 11.79 -11.23 25.12
C SER A 242 13.10 -10.73 24.52
N SER A 243 13.63 -9.65 25.08
CA SER A 243 14.90 -9.05 24.68
C SER A 243 15.99 -10.11 24.51
N ALA A 244 16.25 -10.47 23.25
CA ALA A 244 17.39 -11.28 22.87
C ALA A 244 18.59 -10.32 22.68
N PRO A 245 19.83 -10.77 22.95
CA PRO A 245 21.02 -9.99 22.65
C PRO A 245 21.10 -9.73 21.14
N PRO A 246 21.85 -8.70 20.69
CA PRO A 246 21.78 -8.22 19.31
C PRO A 246 22.02 -9.38 18.33
N ALA A 247 21.05 -9.62 17.47
CA ALA A 247 21.20 -10.52 16.34
C ALA A 247 22.19 -9.88 15.38
N ASN A 248 23.30 -10.56 15.12
CA ASN A 248 24.06 -10.33 13.91
C ASN A 248 23.22 -10.94 12.79
N ASP A 249 22.56 -10.09 12.02
CA ASP A 249 21.83 -10.47 10.81
C ASP A 249 22.86 -10.80 9.71
N ASP A 250 23.50 -11.95 9.81
CA ASP A 250 24.44 -12.43 8.80
C ASP A 250 23.68 -13.37 7.84
N GLU A 251 23.37 -12.88 6.64
CA GLU A 251 22.69 -13.61 5.55
C GLU A 251 23.43 -14.92 5.13
N THR A 252 24.58 -15.19 5.73
CA THR A 252 25.44 -16.36 5.49
C THR A 252 24.88 -17.67 6.07
N GLU A 253 24.05 -17.64 7.12
CA GLU A 253 23.50 -18.87 7.72
C GLU A 253 22.40 -19.53 6.88
N ILE A 254 21.62 -18.75 6.11
CA ILE A 254 20.52 -19.25 5.25
C ILE A 254 21.08 -20.04 4.03
N SER A 255 22.36 -19.85 3.71
CA SER A 255 23.05 -20.47 2.57
C SER A 255 23.97 -21.65 2.93
N ASN A 256 23.95 -22.14 4.18
CA ASN A 256 24.85 -23.20 4.62
C ASN A 256 24.54 -24.56 3.93
N PRO A 257 25.44 -25.10 3.08
CA PRO A 257 25.24 -26.38 2.40
C PRO A 257 25.19 -27.58 3.36
N ASP A 258 25.75 -27.47 4.57
CA ASP A 258 25.77 -28.53 5.58
C ASP A 258 24.40 -28.73 6.25
N LEU A 259 23.47 -27.78 6.08
CA LEU A 259 22.10 -27.85 6.58
C LEU A 259 21.08 -28.26 5.51
N ARG A 260 21.55 -28.65 4.31
CA ARG A 260 20.70 -29.13 3.20
C ARG A 260 20.87 -30.62 2.96
N ILE A 261 19.80 -31.29 2.53
CA ILE A 261 19.82 -32.70 2.15
C ILE A 261 19.56 -32.86 0.65
N ALA A 262 20.30 -33.74 -0.03
CA ALA A 262 20.00 -34.12 -1.40
C ALA A 262 18.66 -34.87 -1.50
N PHE A 263 17.90 -34.63 -2.57
CA PHE A 263 16.55 -35.19 -2.73
C PHE A 263 16.51 -36.73 -2.70
N ASP A 264 17.51 -37.41 -3.26
CA ASP A 264 17.61 -38.88 -3.20
C ASP A 264 17.86 -39.41 -1.79
N SER A 265 18.71 -38.72 -1.02
CA SER A 265 18.95 -39.03 0.39
C SER A 265 17.69 -38.79 1.24
N PHE A 266 16.92 -37.74 0.94
CA PHE A 266 15.62 -37.50 1.56
C PHE A 266 14.63 -38.63 1.29
N LYS A 267 14.44 -39.04 0.02
CA LYS A 267 13.53 -40.15 -0.35
C LYS A 267 13.89 -41.45 0.36
N LYS A 268 15.19 -41.79 0.40
CA LYS A 268 15.69 -43.00 1.09
C LYS A 268 15.38 -42.96 2.58
N ARG A 269 15.75 -41.88 3.26
CA ARG A 269 15.54 -41.73 4.71
C ARG A 269 14.07 -41.68 5.11
N ARG A 270 13.20 -41.11 4.25
CA ARG A 270 11.75 -41.15 4.43
C ARG A 270 11.20 -42.57 4.33
N ALA A 271 11.62 -43.32 3.31
CA ALA A 271 11.19 -44.72 3.13
C ALA A 271 11.64 -45.62 4.29
N GLU A 272 12.82 -45.36 4.85
CA GLU A 272 13.35 -46.06 6.03
C GLU A 272 12.76 -45.55 7.36
N GLY A 273 11.96 -44.47 7.35
CA GLY A 273 11.35 -43.88 8.54
C GLY A 273 12.35 -43.27 9.52
N THR A 274 13.55 -42.87 9.06
CA THR A 274 14.66 -42.37 9.90
C THR A 274 14.66 -40.86 10.09
N ILE A 275 13.63 -40.16 9.59
CA ILE A 275 13.48 -38.70 9.67
C ILE A 275 12.07 -38.31 10.10
N VAL A 276 11.95 -37.12 10.69
CA VAL A 276 10.68 -36.40 10.81
C VAL A 276 10.62 -35.38 9.68
N VAL A 277 9.55 -35.42 8.91
CA VAL A 277 9.32 -34.45 7.83
C VAL A 277 8.35 -33.39 8.35
N VAL A 278 8.75 -32.13 8.27
CA VAL A 278 7.94 -30.99 8.67
C VAL A 278 7.68 -30.12 7.45
N ASP A 279 6.40 -29.96 7.12
CA ASP A 279 5.96 -29.02 6.09
C ASP A 279 5.79 -27.65 6.75
N VAL A 280 6.63 -26.69 6.35
CA VAL A 280 6.59 -25.32 6.90
C VAL A 280 5.86 -24.33 5.99
N ARG A 281 5.28 -24.82 4.89
CA ARG A 281 4.47 -24.04 3.93
C ARG A 281 3.12 -23.66 4.54
N THR A 282 2.33 -22.89 3.80
CA THR A 282 1.00 -22.47 4.25
C THR A 282 0.05 -23.66 4.41
N GLU A 283 -1.00 -23.50 5.23
CA GLU A 283 -2.02 -24.54 5.43
C GLU A 283 -2.66 -24.94 4.09
N GLY A 284 -2.94 -23.96 3.23
CA GLY A 284 -3.52 -24.20 1.91
C GLY A 284 -2.63 -25.07 1.02
N GLU A 285 -1.31 -24.84 1.03
CA GLU A 285 -0.35 -25.68 0.28
C GLU A 285 -0.24 -27.09 0.86
N PHE A 286 -0.27 -27.21 2.20
CA PHE A 286 -0.28 -28.51 2.87
C PHE A 286 -1.55 -29.31 2.50
N LEU A 287 -2.72 -28.68 2.56
CA LEU A 287 -4.00 -29.30 2.23
C LEU A 287 -4.14 -29.62 0.73
N ALA A 288 -3.58 -28.79 -0.15
CA ALA A 288 -3.57 -29.04 -1.61
C ALA A 288 -2.66 -30.21 -2.00
N GLY A 289 -1.65 -30.53 -1.18
CA GLY A 289 -0.79 -31.69 -1.37
C GLY A 289 0.52 -31.55 -0.61
N HIS A 290 0.86 -32.59 0.15
CA HIS A 290 2.07 -32.62 0.96
C HIS A 290 2.77 -33.98 0.87
N VAL A 291 4.00 -34.04 1.36
CA VAL A 291 4.73 -35.30 1.48
C VAL A 291 3.98 -36.23 2.44
N PRO A 292 3.62 -37.46 2.05
CA PRO A 292 2.88 -38.37 2.93
C PRO A 292 3.59 -38.59 4.28
N GLY A 293 2.84 -38.39 5.38
CA GLY A 293 3.36 -38.48 6.74
C GLY A 293 4.12 -37.25 7.25
N ALA A 294 4.16 -36.16 6.47
CA ALA A 294 4.67 -34.87 6.93
C ALA A 294 3.73 -34.25 7.98
N ILE A 295 4.33 -33.58 8.96
CA ILE A 295 3.61 -32.82 9.98
C ILE A 295 3.59 -31.37 9.51
N TRP A 296 2.42 -30.76 9.49
CA TRP A 296 2.32 -29.34 9.20
C TRP A 296 2.66 -28.52 10.44
N ILE A 297 3.69 -27.69 10.32
CA ILE A 297 4.07 -26.71 11.33
C ILE A 297 4.48 -25.44 10.59
N PRO A 298 3.68 -24.36 10.61
CA PRO A 298 4.01 -23.12 9.93
C PRO A 298 5.43 -22.64 10.24
N LEU A 299 6.14 -22.09 9.25
CA LEU A 299 7.49 -21.55 9.45
C LEU A 299 7.56 -20.55 10.63
N SER A 300 6.51 -19.75 10.81
CA SER A 300 6.38 -18.79 11.91
C SER A 300 6.36 -19.43 13.31
N THR A 301 6.09 -20.73 13.41
CA THR A 301 5.95 -21.47 14.68
C THR A 301 6.90 -22.66 14.80
N VAL A 302 7.67 -22.99 13.75
CA VAL A 302 8.54 -24.18 13.77
C VAL A 302 9.61 -24.09 14.86
N THR A 303 10.11 -22.88 15.14
CA THR A 303 11.11 -22.61 16.17
C THR A 303 10.58 -22.84 17.59
N THR A 304 9.29 -22.57 17.84
CA THR A 304 8.67 -22.79 19.15
C THR A 304 8.37 -24.27 19.41
N GLN A 305 8.28 -25.08 18.35
CA GLN A 305 8.04 -26.52 18.43
C GLN A 305 9.32 -27.37 18.38
N VAL A 306 10.51 -26.74 18.36
CA VAL A 306 11.80 -27.46 18.29
C VAL A 306 11.98 -28.46 19.43
N ALA A 307 11.50 -28.15 20.64
CA ALA A 307 11.59 -29.07 21.78
C ALA A 307 10.79 -30.35 21.56
N GLU A 308 9.56 -30.23 21.04
CA GLU A 308 8.70 -31.37 20.71
C GLU A 308 9.27 -32.17 19.53
N LEU A 309 9.76 -31.47 18.50
CA LEU A 309 10.38 -32.11 17.35
C LEU A 309 11.66 -32.88 17.74
N ARG A 310 12.48 -32.34 18.66
CA ARG A 310 13.66 -33.03 19.20
C ARG A 310 13.29 -34.26 20.04
N ALA A 311 12.18 -34.21 20.79
CA ALA A 311 11.71 -35.34 21.59
C ALA A 311 11.37 -36.58 20.74
N ARG A 312 11.17 -36.42 19.43
CA ARG A 312 10.92 -37.53 18.50
C ARG A 312 12.18 -38.36 18.16
N GLY A 313 13.37 -37.93 18.63
CA GLY A 313 14.61 -38.70 18.57
C GLY A 313 15.14 -39.00 17.17
N LYS A 314 14.61 -38.32 16.14
CA LYS A 314 15.00 -38.48 14.73
C LYS A 314 15.36 -37.11 14.15
N PRO A 315 16.30 -37.04 13.20
CA PRO A 315 16.61 -35.80 12.51
C PRO A 315 15.37 -35.22 11.82
N VAL A 316 15.20 -33.91 11.98
CA VAL A 316 14.07 -33.13 11.44
C VAL A 316 14.49 -32.55 10.11
N ILE A 317 13.64 -32.68 9.10
CA ILE A 317 13.83 -32.08 7.79
C ILE A 317 12.60 -31.22 7.51
N THR A 318 12.82 -29.92 7.41
CA THR A 318 11.82 -28.96 6.98
C THR A 318 11.89 -28.77 5.47
N TYR A 319 10.74 -28.53 4.84
CA TYR A 319 10.71 -28.04 3.46
C TYR A 319 9.72 -26.88 3.34
N CYS A 320 10.15 -25.85 2.62
CA CYS A 320 9.35 -24.72 2.19
C CYS A 320 9.24 -24.75 0.66
N SER A 321 8.46 -23.83 0.09
CA SER A 321 8.41 -23.59 -1.35
C SER A 321 9.70 -22.94 -1.86
#